data_AF-A0A191ZSB1-F1
#
_entry.id   AF-A0A191ZSB1-F1
#
_cell.length_a   1.000
_cell.length_b   1.000
_cell.length_c   1.000
_cell.angle_alpha   90.00
_cell.angle_beta   90.00
_cell.angle_gamma   90.00
#
_symmetry.space_group_name_H-M   'P 1'
#
loop_
_entity.id
_entity.type
_entity.pdbx_description
1 polymer ?
#
loop_
_entity_poly.entity_id
_entity_poly.type
_entity_poly.pdbx_seq_one_letter_code
_entity_poly.pdbx_strand_id
1 'polypeptide(L)'
;MALTSTQIGTIGENLLVNAVMKASDGRLSPFQPYADDDGLDVLFYDKQTGNSVAIQLKCRTVTLYKAGTRERGNVVHFGVRQATFRATRHTYLVAALISPDFSNFEALWLVPMERLPEVAGNISGNWVVRANKNQATADRYSAYRCPSVSELASKIIAACESRG
;
A
#
# COMPACT_ATOMS: atom_id res chain seq x y z
N MET A 1 23.34 11.22 -7.67
CA MET A 1 23.04 10.54 -6.39
C MET A 1 21.75 9.75 -6.56
N ALA A 2 21.62 8.58 -5.92
CA ALA A 2 20.36 7.84 -5.89
C ALA A 2 19.44 8.38 -4.77
N LEU A 3 18.13 8.26 -4.94
CA LEU A 3 17.15 8.64 -3.92
C LEU A 3 17.26 7.74 -2.68
N THR A 4 17.07 8.31 -1.49
CA THR A 4 17.02 7.55 -0.23
C THR A 4 15.68 6.83 -0.07
N SER A 5 15.63 5.82 0.81
CA SER A 5 14.36 5.12 1.11
C SER A 5 13.28 6.07 1.65
N THR A 6 13.67 7.08 2.43
CA THR A 6 12.74 8.11 2.94
C THR A 6 12.19 8.96 1.81
N GLN A 7 13.04 9.44 0.89
CA GLN A 7 12.60 10.21 -0.28
C GLN A 7 11.66 9.39 -1.17
N ILE A 8 11.96 8.11 -1.39
CA ILE A 8 11.10 7.19 -2.15
C ILE A 8 9.74 7.01 -1.44
N GLY A 9 9.74 6.93 -0.10
CA GLY A 9 8.54 6.93 0.75
C GLY A 9 7.67 8.15 0.48
N THR A 10 8.22 9.34 0.71
CA THR A 10 7.52 10.62 0.52
C THR A 10 7.00 10.81 -0.90
N ILE A 11 7.78 10.43 -1.93
CA ILE A 11 7.32 10.48 -3.33
C ILE A 11 6.13 9.53 -3.54
N GLY A 12 6.22 8.31 -3.01
CA GLY A 12 5.15 7.32 -3.10
C GLY A 12 3.86 7.76 -2.41
N GLU A 13 3.95 8.40 -1.24
CA GLU A 13 2.81 8.97 -0.53
C GLU A 13 2.13 10.08 -1.33
N ASN A 14 2.91 11.04 -1.83
CA ASN A 14 2.39 12.11 -2.69
C ASN A 14 1.74 11.56 -3.96
N LEU A 15 2.34 10.53 -4.58
CA LEU A 15 1.77 9.87 -5.74
C LEU A 15 0.44 9.19 -5.40
N LEU A 16 0.37 8.47 -4.26
CA LEU A 16 -0.85 7.80 -3.80
C LEU A 16 -1.97 8.80 -3.57
N VAL A 17 -1.69 9.88 -2.84
CA VAL A 17 -2.64 10.94 -2.52
C VAL A 17 -3.22 11.57 -3.78
N ASN A 18 -2.36 11.99 -4.70
CA ASN A 18 -2.78 12.59 -5.96
C ASN A 18 -3.60 11.61 -6.82
N ALA A 19 -3.17 10.34 -6.86
CA ALA A 19 -3.81 9.32 -7.67
C ALA A 19 -5.22 8.99 -7.14
N VAL A 20 -5.36 8.74 -5.83
CA VAL A 20 -6.67 8.42 -5.21
C VAL A 20 -7.62 9.61 -5.25
N MET A 21 -7.13 10.82 -5.00
CA MET A 21 -7.95 12.03 -5.09
C MET A 21 -8.51 12.23 -6.50
N LYS A 22 -7.69 12.05 -7.54
CA LYS A 22 -8.14 12.09 -8.94
C LYS A 22 -9.12 10.95 -9.27
N ALA A 23 -8.79 9.73 -8.87
CA ALA A 23 -9.58 8.55 -9.21
C ALA A 23 -10.94 8.49 -8.50
N SER A 24 -11.09 9.20 -7.38
CA SER A 24 -12.35 9.34 -6.65
C SER A 24 -13.14 10.60 -7.04
N ASP A 25 -12.69 11.35 -8.06
CA ASP A 25 -13.26 12.64 -8.47
C ASP A 25 -13.42 13.61 -7.28
N GLY A 26 -12.42 13.63 -6.41
CA GLY A 26 -12.41 14.46 -5.21
C GLY A 26 -13.35 14.02 -4.09
N ARG A 27 -14.02 12.85 -4.18
CA ARG A 27 -14.83 12.30 -3.06
C ARG A 27 -13.97 12.01 -1.84
N LEU A 28 -12.80 11.40 -2.03
CA LEU A 28 -11.86 11.09 -0.94
C LEU A 28 -10.89 12.26 -0.72
N SER A 29 -10.96 12.86 0.47
CA SER A 29 -10.05 13.91 0.93
C SER A 29 -8.86 13.31 1.69
N PRO A 30 -7.62 13.50 1.24
CA PRO A 30 -6.42 13.05 1.94
C PRO A 30 -6.05 13.97 3.10
N PHE A 31 -5.63 13.39 4.22
CA PHE A 31 -5.05 14.09 5.38
C PHE A 31 -3.78 13.36 5.81
N GLN A 32 -2.68 14.09 5.95
CA GLN A 32 -1.42 13.55 6.45
C GLN A 32 -1.25 13.91 7.93
N PRO A 33 -0.79 12.98 8.77
CA PRO A 33 -0.54 13.29 10.17
C PRO A 33 0.70 14.18 10.30
N TYR A 34 0.66 15.11 11.24
CA TYR A 34 1.80 15.97 11.56
C TYR A 34 2.87 15.22 12.38
N ALA A 35 2.45 14.24 13.19
CA ALA A 35 3.31 13.34 13.96
C ALA A 35 3.13 11.90 13.47
N ASP A 36 4.23 11.23 13.15
CA ASP A 36 4.26 9.84 12.66
C ASP A 36 4.84 8.88 13.72
N ASP A 37 4.13 8.78 14.85
CA ASP A 37 4.50 7.84 15.92
C ASP A 37 3.81 6.47 15.74
N ASP A 38 2.85 6.41 14.82
CA ASP A 38 1.88 5.32 14.70
C ASP A 38 1.95 4.56 13.36
N GLY A 39 2.88 4.93 12.48
CA GLY A 39 3.08 4.30 11.18
C GLY A 39 1.91 4.49 10.23
N LEU A 40 1.19 5.59 10.38
CA LEU A 40 0.10 6.03 9.52
C LEU A 40 0.65 7.08 8.56
N ASP A 41 0.48 6.85 7.27
CA ASP A 41 1.04 7.75 6.25
C ASP A 41 -0.04 8.72 5.71
N VAL A 42 -1.28 8.24 5.57
CA VAL A 42 -2.41 9.07 5.11
C VAL A 42 -3.75 8.57 5.66
N LEU A 43 -4.66 9.49 5.92
CA LEU A 43 -6.07 9.23 6.19
C LEU A 43 -6.92 9.75 5.03
N PHE A 44 -7.75 8.89 4.45
CA PHE A 44 -8.73 9.30 3.44
C PHE A 44 -10.10 9.47 4.10
N TYR A 45 -10.58 10.72 4.11
CA TYR A 45 -11.91 11.08 4.56
C TYR A 45 -12.88 11.02 3.38
N ASP A 46 -13.95 10.24 3.50
CA ASP A 46 -15.02 10.19 2.51
C ASP A 46 -16.07 11.25 2.81
N LYS A 47 -16.16 12.26 1.93
CA LYS A 47 -17.08 13.39 2.07
C LYS A 47 -18.55 12.99 2.01
N GLN A 48 -18.88 11.82 1.46
CA GLN A 48 -20.28 11.37 1.35
C GLN A 48 -20.76 10.67 2.62
N THR A 49 -19.93 9.81 3.21
CA THR A 49 -20.31 9.04 4.41
C THR A 49 -19.90 9.73 5.71
N GLY A 50 -18.95 10.67 5.66
CA GLY A 50 -18.34 11.26 6.85
C GLY A 50 -17.35 10.32 7.56
N ASN A 51 -17.15 9.12 7.03
CA ASN A 51 -16.22 8.13 7.56
C ASN A 51 -14.82 8.32 6.99
N SER A 52 -13.82 7.73 7.65
CA SER A 52 -12.44 7.78 7.19
C SER A 52 -11.72 6.44 7.29
N VAL A 53 -10.78 6.24 6.38
CA VAL A 53 -9.91 5.07 6.36
C VAL A 53 -8.46 5.52 6.51
N ALA A 54 -7.78 4.96 7.49
CA ALA A 54 -6.36 5.18 7.71
C ALA A 54 -5.54 4.21 6.85
N ILE A 55 -4.47 4.70 6.24
CA ILE A 55 -3.59 3.96 5.35
C ILE A 55 -2.16 4.03 5.86
N GLN A 56 -1.50 2.87 5.85
CA GLN A 56 -0.05 2.76 5.86
C GLN A 56 0.42 2.38 4.45
N LEU A 57 1.33 3.15 3.87
CA LEU A 57 1.97 2.88 2.59
C LEU A 57 3.33 2.21 2.79
N LYS A 58 3.59 1.18 1.98
CA LYS A 58 4.94 0.66 1.74
C LYS A 58 5.18 0.62 0.24
N CYS A 59 6.07 1.49 -0.23
CA CYS A 59 6.46 1.55 -1.63
C CYS A 59 7.81 0.86 -1.89
N ARG A 60 7.97 0.34 -3.11
CA ARG A 60 9.23 -0.19 -3.66
C ARG A 60 9.33 0.23 -5.12
N THR A 61 10.55 0.31 -5.63
CA THR A 61 10.84 0.60 -7.05
C THR A 61 11.44 -0.61 -7.77
N VAL A 62 11.68 -1.70 -7.04
CA VAL A 62 12.35 -2.89 -7.55
C VAL A 62 11.71 -4.17 -7.00
N THR A 63 11.78 -5.24 -7.79
CA THR A 63 11.45 -6.61 -7.38
C THR A 63 12.68 -7.34 -6.86
N LEU A 64 12.48 -8.48 -6.21
CA LEU A 64 13.55 -9.41 -5.85
C LEU A 64 14.23 -9.98 -7.09
N TYR A 65 15.52 -10.31 -6.97
CA TYR A 65 16.23 -11.08 -7.98
C TYR A 65 15.70 -12.51 -8.06
N LYS A 66 15.73 -13.11 -9.25
CA LYS A 66 15.50 -14.55 -9.38
C LYS A 66 16.66 -15.29 -8.70
N ALA A 67 16.35 -16.39 -8.00
CA ALA A 67 17.33 -17.14 -7.23
C ALA A 67 18.55 -17.52 -8.09
N GLY A 68 19.76 -17.25 -7.59
CA GLY A 68 21.01 -17.56 -8.28
C GLY A 68 21.35 -16.66 -9.47
N THR A 69 20.60 -15.58 -9.71
CA THR A 69 20.83 -14.68 -10.87
C THR A 69 20.91 -13.21 -10.46
N ARG A 70 21.39 -12.36 -11.38
CA ARG A 70 21.29 -10.89 -11.29
C ARG A 70 20.05 -10.33 -12.03
N GLU A 71 19.19 -11.20 -12.53
CA GLU A 71 17.96 -10.79 -13.23
C GLU A 71 16.84 -10.54 -12.22
N ARG A 72 16.07 -9.45 -12.42
CA ARG A 72 14.92 -9.14 -11.59
C ARG A 72 13.76 -10.09 -11.90
N GLY A 73 13.11 -10.61 -10.86
CA GLY A 73 11.90 -11.42 -10.95
C GLY A 73 10.63 -10.58 -10.88
N ASN A 74 9.50 -11.23 -10.59
CA ASN A 74 8.20 -10.55 -10.47
C ASN A 74 7.74 -10.32 -9.02
N VAL A 75 8.48 -10.84 -8.03
CA VAL A 75 8.09 -10.75 -6.62
C VAL A 75 8.63 -9.46 -6.02
N VAL A 76 7.76 -8.66 -5.42
CA VAL A 76 8.12 -7.46 -4.65
C VAL A 76 8.12 -7.81 -3.17
N HIS A 77 9.08 -7.27 -2.41
CA HIS A 77 9.19 -7.48 -0.97
C HIS A 77 8.82 -6.22 -0.20
N PHE A 78 7.78 -6.31 0.62
CA PHE A 78 7.38 -5.29 1.57
C PHE A 78 7.52 -5.81 3.00
N GLY A 79 8.05 -4.99 3.89
CA GLY A 79 8.19 -5.32 5.31
C GLY A 79 7.44 -4.29 6.17
N VAL A 80 6.61 -4.78 7.08
CA VAL A 80 5.95 -4.00 8.12
C VAL A 80 6.52 -4.44 9.47
N ARG A 81 7.06 -3.49 10.23
CA ARG A 81 7.68 -3.78 11.53
C ARG A 81 6.61 -4.25 12.51
N GLN A 82 6.84 -5.35 13.21
CA GLN A 82 5.91 -5.85 14.23
C GLN A 82 5.83 -4.91 15.43
N ALA A 83 6.92 -4.19 15.76
CA ALA A 83 6.95 -3.26 16.87
C ALA A 83 5.92 -2.12 16.76
N THR A 84 5.57 -1.71 15.54
CA THR A 84 4.58 -0.67 15.27
C THR A 84 3.27 -1.23 14.71
N PHE A 85 3.14 -2.56 14.63
CA PHE A 85 1.96 -3.23 14.09
C PHE A 85 0.83 -3.24 15.12
N ARG A 86 -0.38 -2.86 14.69
CA ARG A 86 -1.58 -2.91 15.51
C ARG A 86 -2.76 -3.43 14.68
N ALA A 87 -3.14 -4.69 14.92
CA ALA A 87 -4.24 -5.36 14.20
C ALA A 87 -5.62 -4.74 14.48
N THR A 88 -5.82 -4.14 15.66
CA THR A 88 -7.11 -3.61 16.10
C THR A 88 -7.46 -2.24 15.52
N ARG A 89 -6.53 -1.62 14.78
CA ARG A 89 -6.81 -0.37 14.08
C ARG A 89 -7.48 -0.69 12.74
N HIS A 90 -8.56 0.01 12.41
CA HIS A 90 -9.18 -0.03 11.09
C HIS A 90 -8.32 0.69 10.04
N THR A 91 -7.11 0.18 9.88
CA THR A 91 -6.05 0.66 9.00
C THR A 91 -5.88 -0.34 7.86
N TYR A 92 -5.50 0.14 6.70
CA TYR A 92 -5.11 -0.72 5.58
C TYR A 92 -3.65 -0.48 5.22
N LEU A 93 -2.98 -1.55 4.81
CA LEU A 93 -1.68 -1.48 4.16
C LEU A 93 -1.92 -1.32 2.65
N VAL A 94 -1.44 -0.21 2.10
CA VAL A 94 -1.18 -0.11 0.65
C VAL A 94 0.25 -0.57 0.40
N ALA A 95 0.40 -1.69 -0.29
CA ALA A 95 1.69 -2.12 -0.82
C ALA A 95 1.78 -1.70 -2.29
N ALA A 96 2.85 -1.00 -2.67
CA ALA A 96 2.94 -0.37 -3.98
C ALA A 96 4.30 -0.63 -4.64
N LEU A 97 4.28 -1.14 -5.87
CA LEU A 97 5.43 -1.08 -6.77
C LEU A 97 5.27 0.15 -7.65
N ILE A 98 6.21 1.08 -7.53
CA ILE A 98 6.26 2.34 -8.30
C ILE A 98 7.15 2.12 -9.52
N SER A 99 6.79 2.74 -10.64
CA SER A 99 7.61 2.75 -11.85
C SER A 99 8.99 3.40 -11.60
N PRO A 100 10.04 3.04 -12.35
CA PRO A 100 11.40 3.57 -12.13
C PRO A 100 11.53 5.09 -12.25
N ASP A 101 10.62 5.73 -13.00
CA ASP A 101 10.54 7.18 -13.20
C ASP A 101 9.64 7.88 -12.17
N PHE A 102 9.08 7.14 -11.20
CA PHE A 102 8.22 7.65 -10.12
C PHE A 102 6.92 8.33 -10.58
N SER A 103 6.47 8.05 -11.81
CA SER A 103 5.27 8.69 -12.38
C SER A 103 3.98 7.92 -12.11
N ASN A 104 4.06 6.60 -11.88
CA ASN A 104 2.89 5.74 -11.75
C ASN A 104 3.16 4.50 -10.87
N PHE A 105 2.10 3.73 -10.63
CA PHE A 105 2.18 2.45 -9.94
C PHE A 105 2.16 1.30 -10.96
N GLU A 106 3.20 0.46 -10.95
CA GLU A 106 3.22 -0.79 -11.72
C GLU A 106 2.31 -1.86 -11.10
N ALA A 107 2.17 -1.86 -9.77
CA ALA A 107 1.29 -2.79 -9.06
C ALA A 107 0.87 -2.23 -7.70
N LEU A 108 -0.37 -2.52 -7.30
CA LEU A 108 -0.97 -2.05 -6.06
C LEU A 108 -1.70 -3.21 -5.36
N TRP A 109 -1.61 -3.22 -4.03
CA TRP A 109 -2.41 -4.08 -3.17
C TRP A 109 -2.94 -3.28 -2.00
N LEU A 110 -4.21 -3.52 -1.62
CA LEU A 110 -4.85 -2.97 -0.44
C LEU A 110 -5.19 -4.11 0.51
N VAL A 111 -4.40 -4.24 1.58
CA VAL A 111 -4.53 -5.33 2.57
C VAL A 111 -5.08 -4.76 3.88
N PRO A 112 -6.22 -5.24 4.40
CA PRO A 112 -6.68 -4.86 5.74
C PRO A 112 -5.61 -5.24 6.78
N MET A 113 -5.27 -4.33 7.70
CA MET A 113 -4.19 -4.56 8.66
C MET A 113 -4.48 -5.77 9.58
N GLU A 114 -5.75 -6.02 9.90
CA GLU A 114 -6.20 -7.20 10.66
C GLU A 114 -5.88 -8.54 9.96
N ARG A 115 -5.85 -8.55 8.62
CA ARG A 115 -5.56 -9.74 7.80
C ARG A 115 -4.08 -9.92 7.55
N LEU A 116 -3.26 -8.91 7.82
CA LEU A 116 -1.82 -8.95 7.53
C LEU A 116 -1.11 -10.17 8.18
N PRO A 117 -1.36 -10.54 9.45
CA PRO A 117 -0.74 -11.72 10.06
C PRO A 117 -1.11 -13.05 9.39
N GLU A 118 -2.28 -13.14 8.77
CA GLU A 118 -2.77 -14.35 8.10
C GLU A 118 -2.06 -14.56 6.74
N VAL A 119 -1.71 -13.46 6.07
CA VAL A 119 -1.20 -13.49 4.69
C VAL A 119 0.31 -13.29 4.61
N ALA A 120 0.90 -12.54 5.54
CA ALA A 120 2.32 -12.23 5.56
C ALA A 120 3.17 -13.36 6.17
N GLY A 121 4.43 -13.45 5.76
CA GLY A 121 5.42 -14.25 6.48
C GLY A 121 5.94 -13.51 7.71
N ASN A 122 6.26 -14.22 8.79
CA ASN A 122 6.94 -13.64 9.95
C ASN A 122 8.46 -13.83 9.79
N ILE A 123 9.20 -12.74 9.57
CA ILE A 123 10.66 -12.79 9.33
C ILE A 123 11.34 -11.67 10.11
N SER A 124 12.21 -12.03 11.06
CA SER A 124 13.09 -11.10 11.77
C SER A 124 12.35 -9.88 12.37
N GLY A 125 11.21 -10.12 13.04
CA GLY A 125 10.41 -9.06 13.65
C GLY A 125 9.60 -8.21 12.65
N ASN A 126 9.41 -8.70 11.42
CA ASN A 126 8.58 -8.04 10.41
C ASN A 126 7.50 -8.99 9.89
N TRP A 127 6.33 -8.42 9.62
CA TRP A 127 5.35 -8.99 8.70
C TRP A 127 5.81 -8.71 7.27
N VAL A 128 6.17 -9.76 6.54
CA VAL A 128 6.74 -9.68 5.20
C VAL A 128 5.71 -10.11 4.15
N VAL A 129 5.37 -9.17 3.28
CA VAL A 129 4.51 -9.38 2.10
C VAL A 129 5.41 -9.57 0.88
N ARG A 130 5.26 -10.71 0.20
CA ARG A 130 5.98 -11.06 -1.04
C ARG A 130 5.01 -11.25 -2.19
N ALA A 131 4.52 -10.15 -2.74
CA ALA A 131 3.48 -10.16 -3.76
C ALA A 131 4.06 -10.19 -5.18
N ASN A 132 3.44 -10.93 -6.08
CA ASN A 132 3.85 -11.04 -7.48
C ASN A 132 3.17 -9.97 -8.33
N LYS A 133 3.95 -9.14 -9.04
CA LYS A 133 3.43 -8.08 -9.91
C LYS A 133 2.72 -8.60 -11.17
N ASN A 134 2.97 -9.84 -11.58
CA ASN A 134 2.29 -10.43 -12.72
C ASN A 134 0.82 -10.72 -12.37
N GLN A 135 -0.10 -10.05 -13.06
CA GLN A 135 -1.54 -10.11 -12.83
C GLN A 135 -2.14 -11.52 -12.99
N ALA A 136 -1.55 -12.37 -13.84
CA ALA A 136 -2.03 -13.74 -14.06
C ALA A 136 -1.68 -14.70 -12.90
N THR A 137 -0.86 -14.26 -11.94
CA THR A 137 -0.46 -15.12 -10.81
C THR A 137 -1.58 -15.22 -9.79
N ALA A 138 -1.91 -16.44 -9.37
CA ALA A 138 -2.82 -16.75 -8.26
C ALA A 138 -2.02 -16.93 -6.95
N ASP A 139 -1.37 -15.87 -6.47
CA ASP A 139 -0.71 -15.90 -5.17
C ASP A 139 -1.71 -15.51 -4.06
N ARG A 140 -1.30 -15.67 -2.80
CA ARG A 140 -2.13 -15.30 -1.64
C ARG A 140 -2.50 -13.82 -1.57
N TYR A 141 -1.84 -12.97 -2.35
CA TYR A 141 -2.05 -11.53 -2.40
C TYR A 141 -2.98 -11.11 -3.54
N SER A 142 -3.33 -12.02 -4.45
CA SER A 142 -4.21 -11.75 -5.59
C SER A 142 -5.57 -11.19 -5.17
N ALA A 143 -6.13 -11.64 -4.04
CA ALA A 143 -7.40 -11.13 -3.49
C ALA A 143 -7.34 -9.63 -3.10
N TYR A 144 -6.15 -9.15 -2.73
CA TYR A 144 -5.92 -7.77 -2.29
C TYR A 144 -5.42 -6.87 -3.41
N ARG A 145 -5.16 -7.43 -4.61
CA ARG A 145 -4.62 -6.66 -5.73
C ARG A 145 -5.64 -5.60 -6.18
N CYS A 146 -5.11 -4.44 -6.56
CA CYS A 146 -5.85 -3.37 -7.20
C CYS A 146 -5.27 -3.21 -8.61
N PRO A 147 -5.95 -3.67 -9.68
CA PRO A 147 -5.44 -3.58 -11.05
C PRO A 147 -5.24 -2.14 -11.54
N SER A 148 -5.90 -1.17 -10.90
CA SER A 148 -5.79 0.25 -11.19
C SER A 148 -5.94 1.08 -9.92
N VAL A 149 -5.60 2.37 -10.03
CA VAL A 149 -5.87 3.35 -8.97
C VAL A 149 -7.38 3.55 -8.76
N SER A 150 -8.19 3.46 -9.82
CA SER A 150 -9.65 3.51 -9.71
C SER A 150 -10.22 2.37 -8.88
N GLU A 151 -9.68 1.16 -9.04
CA GLU A 151 -10.05 0.03 -8.18
C GLU A 151 -9.61 0.27 -6.73
N LEU A 152 -8.40 0.79 -6.52
CA LEU A 152 -7.93 1.15 -5.18
C LEU A 152 -8.86 2.17 -4.51
N ALA A 153 -9.21 3.25 -5.20
CA ALA A 153 -10.13 4.27 -4.69
C ALA A 153 -11.51 3.68 -4.38
N SER A 154 -12.04 2.82 -5.27
CA SER A 154 -13.33 2.13 -5.06
C SER A 154 -13.30 1.23 -3.82
N LYS A 155 -12.21 0.50 -3.58
CA LYS A 155 -12.05 -0.32 -2.36
C LYS A 155 -11.92 0.52 -1.09
N ILE A 156 -11.25 1.68 -1.15
CA ILE A 156 -11.18 2.62 -0.02
C ILE A 156 -12.59 3.17 0.28
N ILE A 157 -13.35 3.53 -0.75
CA ILE A 157 -14.75 3.98 -0.63
C ILE A 157 -15.60 2.89 0.04
N ALA A 158 -15.53 1.65 -0.45
CA ALA A 158 -16.27 0.53 0.12
C ALA A 158 -15.92 0.31 1.60
N ALA A 159 -14.65 0.51 1.98
CA ALA A 159 -14.20 0.44 3.37
C ALA A 159 -14.70 1.61 4.25
N CYS A 160 -15.04 2.76 3.67
CA CYS A 160 -15.72 3.85 4.36
C CYS A 160 -17.22 3.58 4.50
N GLU A 161 -17.86 3.02 3.47
CA GLU A 161 -19.30 2.72 3.44
C GLU A 161 -19.67 1.57 4.37
N SER A 162 -18.81 0.56 4.52
CA SER A 162 -19.04 -0.56 5.44
C SER A 162 -19.00 -0.18 6.93
N ARG A 163 -18.82 1.11 7.25
CA ARG A 163 -18.81 1.66 8.62
C ARG A 163 -20.09 2.42 8.97
N GLY A 164 -21.00 2.59 8.02
CA GLY A 164 -22.32 3.20 8.24
C GLY A 164 -23.33 2.24 8.86
#